data_AF-A0A935REH6-F1
#
_entry.id   AF-A0A935REH6-F1
#
_cell.length_a   1.000
_cell.length_b   1.000
_cell.length_c   1.000
_cell.angle_alpha   90.00
_cell.angle_beta   90.00
_cell.angle_gamma   90.00
#
_symmetry.space_group_name_H-M   'P 1'
#
loop_
_entity.id
_entity.type
_entity.pdbx_description
1 polymer ?
#
loop_
_entity_poly.entity_id
_entity_poly.type
_entity_poly.pdbx_seq_one_letter_code
_entity_poly.pdbx_strand_id
1 'polypeptide(L)'
;MAEITARWEWRSFGRRFGAAEERLALLAPSGVQESDEIYLLSRVGDNVKVRDALMDIKVLREVNADGLEQWTPVMKAGFPLPAAEAAKVLEALQLPLPTPVRASYTQDEFIGQFAAPGGAIRVVKVHKRRTRYTVGGCTAELSEVVANGKTTRTIAVESEDAEGVMRAVRELGLGGYTNTSYPRGLAALIDDEPVRYAVIDAGTNSIKFHIGEHDTGGKWRTVVDRAELTRLGEGLAQQGVIIDAALERTAAAIAGMVDEAKRHGVRAIAAVGTAGLRIAANGNQVVAAIQARTGVHIEVISGEEEARLAYVAARAGLGLDQGSLVVFDTGGGSSQFTFGHDSSVDDRFSVDVGAARYTERYRLDGAVSSEVLREAMAAISADLSRIGGRPVPDALVAMGGAVTNITAVNHRLATYDAAIVQGSVLDRAEIDRQIDLYRSRDADARRAIVGLQPKRAEVILAGACIVRTIMEKLGKQSFTVSDRGLRHGVLAERFGT
;
A
#
# COMPACT_ATOMS: atom_id res chain seq x y z
N MET A 1 -18.61 -24.71 37.74
CA MET A 1 -18.04 -24.61 36.37
C MET A 1 -17.50 -23.21 36.23
N ALA A 2 -16.28 -23.02 35.72
CA ALA A 2 -15.81 -21.68 35.36
C ALA A 2 -16.80 -21.07 34.35
N GLU A 3 -17.14 -19.81 34.54
CA GLU A 3 -18.05 -19.09 33.66
C GLU A 3 -17.43 -19.02 32.25
N ILE A 4 -18.18 -19.48 31.24
CA ILE A 4 -17.72 -19.41 29.86
C ILE A 4 -17.90 -17.97 29.40
N THR A 5 -16.81 -17.20 29.38
CA THR A 5 -16.88 -15.81 28.95
C THR A 5 -16.54 -15.67 27.47
N ALA A 6 -17.47 -15.09 26.72
CA ALA A 6 -17.24 -14.69 25.34
C ALA A 6 -16.25 -13.52 25.29
N ARG A 7 -15.34 -13.53 24.31
CA ARG A 7 -14.33 -12.47 24.16
C ARG A 7 -14.36 -11.92 22.75
N TRP A 8 -14.27 -10.60 22.65
CA TRP A 8 -14.02 -9.88 21.41
C TRP A 8 -12.56 -10.05 21.03
N GLU A 9 -12.31 -10.36 19.77
CA GLU A 9 -10.97 -10.56 19.22
C GLU A 9 -10.77 -9.69 17.97
N TRP A 10 -9.66 -8.96 17.99
CA TRP A 10 -9.02 -8.43 16.79
C TRP A 10 -7.79 -9.29 16.48
N ARG A 11 -7.63 -9.72 15.25
CA ARG A 11 -6.43 -10.41 14.78
C ARG A 11 -6.08 -9.99 13.37
N SER A 12 -4.81 -9.68 13.15
CA SER A 12 -4.28 -9.40 11.81
C SER A 12 -3.13 -10.34 11.47
N PHE A 13 -3.09 -10.73 10.20
CA PHE A 13 -2.01 -11.53 9.62
C PHE A 13 -1.06 -10.62 8.86
N GLY A 14 0.24 -10.91 8.89
CA GLY A 14 1.24 -10.09 8.22
C GLY A 14 2.65 -10.67 8.35
N ARG A 15 3.60 -10.09 7.62
CA ARG A 15 5.03 -10.38 7.82
C ARG A 15 5.66 -9.45 8.86
N ARG A 16 5.16 -8.22 8.93
CA ARG A 16 5.55 -7.17 9.88
C ARG A 16 4.33 -6.32 10.22
N PHE A 17 4.30 -5.80 11.44
CA PHE A 17 3.28 -4.85 11.93
C PHE A 17 3.85 -3.46 12.27
N GLY A 18 5.08 -3.16 11.85
CA GLY A 18 5.71 -1.84 11.95
C GLY A 18 5.61 -1.24 13.34
N ALA A 19 4.97 -0.06 13.44
CA ALA A 19 4.77 0.67 14.68
C ALA A 19 4.10 -0.16 15.80
N ALA A 20 3.28 -1.17 15.47
CA ALA A 20 2.69 -2.04 16.50
C ALA A 20 3.76 -2.91 17.19
N GLU A 21 4.75 -3.41 16.43
CA GLU A 21 5.86 -4.20 17.00
C GLU A 21 6.78 -3.32 17.84
N GLU A 22 7.07 -2.11 17.37
CA GLU A 22 7.86 -1.13 18.12
C GLU A 22 7.19 -0.78 19.46
N ARG A 23 5.87 -0.53 19.45
CA ARG A 23 5.11 -0.27 20.68
C ARG A 23 5.10 -1.47 21.62
N LEU A 24 4.88 -2.68 21.11
CA LEU A 24 4.94 -3.89 21.94
C LEU A 24 6.33 -4.14 22.52
N ALA A 25 7.40 -3.80 21.78
CA ALA A 25 8.78 -3.94 22.26
C ALA A 25 9.12 -3.02 23.44
N LEU A 26 8.37 -1.93 23.63
CA LEU A 26 8.49 -1.04 24.79
C LEU A 26 7.79 -1.58 26.04
N LEU A 27 6.97 -2.63 25.92
CA LEU A 27 6.22 -3.22 27.01
C LEU A 27 6.94 -4.47 27.57
N ALA A 28 6.81 -4.69 28.87
CA ALA A 28 7.26 -5.94 29.48
C ALA A 28 6.35 -7.11 29.04
N PRO A 29 6.90 -8.18 28.43
CA PRO A 29 6.10 -9.33 28.03
C PRO A 29 5.56 -10.06 29.27
N SER A 30 4.28 -10.39 29.26
CA SER A 30 3.61 -11.18 30.31
C SER A 30 4.00 -12.67 30.25
N GLY A 31 4.59 -13.11 29.13
CA GLY A 31 5.12 -14.45 28.98
C GLY A 31 5.33 -14.84 27.51
N VAL A 32 6.13 -15.88 27.30
CA VAL A 32 6.32 -16.53 25.99
C VAL A 32 5.79 -17.96 26.09
N GLN A 33 5.02 -18.38 25.09
CA GLN A 33 4.49 -19.73 25.00
C GLN A 33 4.65 -20.29 23.59
N GLU A 34 5.09 -21.54 23.50
CA GLU A 34 5.09 -22.33 22.28
C GLU A 34 4.02 -23.42 22.33
N SER A 35 3.47 -23.76 21.16
CA SER A 35 2.47 -24.81 21.04
C SER A 35 2.42 -25.36 19.62
N ASP A 36 2.29 -26.68 19.52
CA ASP A 36 1.89 -27.37 18.30
C ASP A 36 0.38 -27.62 18.33
N GLU A 37 -0.31 -27.14 17.30
CA GLU A 37 -1.75 -27.20 17.17
C GLU A 37 -2.14 -27.78 15.81
N ILE A 38 -3.25 -28.52 15.75
CA ILE A 38 -3.85 -28.99 14.50
C ILE A 38 -5.16 -28.25 14.31
N TYR A 39 -5.26 -27.43 13.27
CA TYR A 39 -6.51 -26.76 12.90
C TYR A 39 -7.27 -27.61 11.87
N LEU A 40 -8.58 -27.74 12.09
CA LEU A 40 -9.49 -28.41 11.17
C LEU A 40 -10.30 -27.33 10.45
N LEU A 41 -9.98 -27.08 9.18
CA LEU A 41 -10.60 -26.02 8.39
C LEU A 41 -11.69 -26.59 7.49
N SER A 42 -12.92 -26.11 7.65
CA SER A 42 -13.98 -26.25 6.64
C SER A 42 -14.22 -24.91 5.93
N ARG A 43 -15.03 -24.89 4.86
CA ARG A 43 -15.28 -23.68 4.07
C ARG A 43 -15.99 -22.57 4.84
N VAL A 44 -16.83 -22.93 5.80
CA VAL A 44 -17.76 -22.03 6.51
C VAL A 44 -17.81 -22.29 8.02
N GLY A 45 -16.99 -23.22 8.51
CA GLY A 45 -17.01 -23.65 9.90
C GLY A 45 -16.30 -22.71 10.86
N ASP A 46 -16.59 -22.96 12.12
CA ASP A 46 -16.03 -22.30 13.29
C ASP A 46 -14.56 -22.69 13.54
N ASN A 47 -13.97 -22.10 14.59
CA ASN A 47 -12.59 -22.36 14.96
C ASN A 47 -12.48 -23.68 15.75
N VAL A 48 -12.08 -24.74 15.05
CA VAL A 48 -11.84 -26.07 15.62
C VAL A 48 -10.36 -26.40 15.57
N LYS A 49 -9.79 -26.76 16.73
CA LYS A 49 -8.40 -27.15 16.82
C LYS A 49 -8.14 -28.26 17.83
N VAL A 50 -7.04 -28.96 17.65
CA VAL A 50 -6.50 -29.93 18.61
C VAL A 50 -5.17 -29.43 19.13
N ARG A 51 -4.99 -29.44 20.45
CA ARG A 51 -3.72 -29.19 21.14
C ARG A 51 -3.58 -30.13 22.32
N ASP A 52 -2.41 -30.74 22.51
CA ASP A 52 -2.15 -31.68 23.62
C ASP A 52 -3.21 -32.80 23.72
N ALA A 53 -3.63 -33.36 22.57
CA ALA A 53 -4.71 -34.35 22.45
C ALA A 53 -6.08 -33.89 23.02
N LEU A 54 -6.30 -32.57 23.12
CA LEU A 54 -7.57 -31.95 23.48
C LEU A 54 -8.14 -31.21 22.28
N MET A 55 -9.36 -31.56 21.88
CA MET A 55 -10.18 -30.83 20.91
C MET A 55 -10.80 -29.60 21.58
N ASP A 56 -10.67 -28.44 20.94
CA ASP A 56 -11.21 -27.14 21.35
C ASP A 56 -12.07 -26.57 20.22
N ILE A 57 -13.28 -26.12 20.57
CA ILE A 57 -14.19 -25.43 19.65
C ILE A 57 -14.49 -24.04 20.19
N LYS A 58 -14.22 -23.03 19.38
CA LYS A 58 -14.75 -21.68 19.56
C LYS A 58 -15.71 -21.34 18.44
N VAL A 59 -16.93 -20.96 18.82
CA VAL A 59 -17.99 -20.56 17.88
C VAL A 59 -18.05 -19.04 17.78
N LEU A 60 -18.17 -18.53 16.56
CA LEU A 60 -18.41 -17.11 16.30
C LEU A 60 -19.85 -16.77 16.68
N ARG A 61 -20.02 -15.80 17.59
CA ARG A 61 -21.35 -15.34 18.03
C ARG A 61 -21.86 -14.20 17.17
N GLU A 62 -21.03 -13.18 17.01
CA GLU A 62 -21.39 -11.98 16.26
C GLU A 62 -20.14 -11.23 15.79
N VAL A 63 -20.39 -10.32 14.84
CA VAL A 63 -19.42 -9.35 14.34
C VAL A 63 -20.02 -7.97 14.53
N ASN A 64 -19.33 -7.07 15.24
CA ASN A 64 -19.85 -5.73 15.50
C ASN A 64 -19.58 -4.77 14.32
N ALA A 65 -20.02 -3.51 14.46
CA ALA A 65 -19.84 -2.48 13.42
C ALA A 65 -18.36 -2.14 13.13
N ASP A 66 -17.47 -2.35 14.09
CA ASP A 66 -16.02 -2.17 13.93
C ASP A 66 -15.34 -3.38 13.28
N GLY A 67 -16.09 -4.46 13.01
CA GLY A 67 -15.57 -5.71 12.47
C GLY A 67 -14.89 -6.61 13.50
N LEU A 68 -15.03 -6.34 14.80
CA LEU A 68 -14.57 -7.26 15.85
C LEU A 68 -15.41 -8.52 15.86
N GLU A 69 -14.76 -9.66 16.08
CA GLU A 69 -15.41 -10.97 16.14
C GLU A 69 -15.53 -11.41 17.60
N GLN A 70 -16.73 -11.77 18.06
CA GLN A 70 -16.93 -12.29 19.41
C GLN A 70 -16.95 -13.82 19.39
N TRP A 71 -16.00 -14.45 20.09
CA TRP A 71 -15.82 -15.90 20.12
C TRP A 71 -16.18 -16.48 21.49
N THR A 72 -16.95 -17.57 21.50
CA THR A 72 -17.30 -18.31 22.72
C THR A 72 -16.67 -19.71 22.68
N PRO A 73 -15.86 -20.10 23.69
CA PRO A 73 -15.45 -21.50 23.86
C PRO A 73 -16.66 -22.36 24.21
N VAL A 74 -17.01 -23.33 23.37
CA VAL A 74 -18.20 -24.19 23.59
C VAL A 74 -17.84 -25.63 23.94
N MET A 75 -16.61 -26.06 23.66
CA MET A 75 -16.19 -27.43 23.91
C MET A 75 -14.69 -27.51 24.19
N LYS A 76 -14.33 -28.34 25.18
CA LYS A 76 -12.97 -28.84 25.37
C LYS A 76 -13.03 -30.30 25.76
N ALA A 77 -12.60 -31.20 24.88
CA ALA A 77 -12.74 -32.65 25.07
C ALA A 77 -11.45 -33.39 24.70
N GLY A 78 -11.07 -34.39 25.50
CA GLY A 78 -9.91 -35.24 25.21
C GLY A 78 -10.24 -36.39 24.27
N PHE A 79 -9.21 -36.89 23.59
CA PHE A 79 -9.31 -38.14 22.85
C PHE A 79 -9.16 -39.37 23.78
N PRO A 80 -9.83 -40.51 23.50
CA PRO A 80 -10.76 -40.73 22.38
C PRO A 80 -12.06 -39.94 22.54
N LEU A 81 -12.48 -39.28 21.47
CA LEU A 81 -13.60 -38.36 21.43
C LEU A 81 -14.93 -39.13 21.34
N PRO A 82 -15.84 -39.03 22.32
CA PRO A 82 -17.13 -39.71 22.29
C PRO A 82 -18.01 -39.23 21.13
N ALA A 83 -18.93 -40.08 20.65
CA ALA A 83 -19.85 -39.76 19.55
C ALA A 83 -20.60 -38.42 19.72
N ALA A 84 -21.05 -38.12 20.94
CA ALA A 84 -21.77 -36.89 21.26
C ALA A 84 -20.89 -35.62 21.11
N GLU A 85 -19.61 -35.70 21.49
CA GLU A 85 -18.67 -34.58 21.30
C GLU A 85 -18.21 -34.49 19.84
N ALA A 86 -18.00 -35.62 19.17
CA ALA A 86 -17.72 -35.66 17.73
C ALA A 86 -18.85 -35.01 16.91
N ALA A 87 -20.11 -35.19 17.31
CA ALA A 87 -21.25 -34.53 16.68
C ALA A 87 -21.16 -32.99 16.77
N LYS A 88 -20.79 -32.44 17.94
CA LYS A 88 -20.58 -30.99 18.10
C LYS A 88 -19.44 -30.46 17.25
N VAL A 89 -18.35 -31.23 17.11
CA VAL A 89 -17.23 -30.88 16.22
C VAL A 89 -17.70 -30.81 14.77
N LEU A 90 -18.47 -31.80 14.31
CA LEU A 90 -18.98 -31.83 12.94
C LEU A 90 -20.00 -30.72 12.69
N GLU A 91 -20.85 -30.40 13.67
CA GLU A 91 -21.76 -29.26 13.63
C GLU A 91 -21.00 -27.93 13.49
N ALA A 92 -19.98 -27.70 14.33
CA ALA A 92 -19.12 -26.52 14.25
C ALA A 92 -18.38 -26.42 12.91
N LEU A 93 -18.01 -27.56 12.33
CA LEU A 93 -17.39 -27.63 11.00
C LEU A 93 -18.41 -27.57 9.86
N GLN A 94 -19.72 -27.57 10.17
CA GLN A 94 -20.84 -27.64 9.23
C GLN A 94 -20.78 -28.86 8.30
N LEU A 95 -20.54 -30.03 8.89
CA LEU A 95 -20.44 -31.31 8.21
C LEU A 95 -21.57 -32.24 8.63
N PRO A 96 -22.05 -33.11 7.72
CA PRO A 96 -23.02 -34.12 8.08
C PRO A 96 -22.41 -35.17 9.03
N LEU A 97 -23.26 -35.74 9.88
CA LEU A 97 -22.88 -36.90 10.68
C LEU A 97 -22.61 -38.11 9.77
N PRO A 98 -21.51 -38.85 9.98
CA PRO A 98 -21.23 -40.05 9.21
C PRO A 98 -22.26 -41.15 9.51
N THR A 99 -22.55 -41.98 8.52
CA THR A 99 -23.37 -43.19 8.70
C THR A 99 -22.55 -44.42 8.31
N PRO A 100 -22.30 -45.38 9.21
CA PRO A 100 -22.69 -45.41 10.62
C PRO A 100 -21.83 -44.48 11.51
N VAL A 101 -22.41 -44.01 12.62
CA VAL A 101 -21.70 -43.22 13.66
C VAL A 101 -20.89 -44.17 14.54
N ARG A 102 -19.61 -43.86 14.78
CA ARG A 102 -18.78 -44.63 15.73
C ARG A 102 -19.10 -44.23 17.16
N ALA A 103 -18.92 -45.15 18.12
CA ALA A 103 -19.10 -44.84 19.55
C ALA A 103 -18.08 -43.81 20.07
N SER A 104 -16.85 -43.86 19.57
CA SER A 104 -15.80 -42.89 19.83
C SER A 104 -14.78 -42.86 18.68
N TYR A 105 -13.98 -41.81 18.65
CA TYR A 105 -12.90 -41.62 17.68
C TYR A 105 -11.58 -41.37 18.41
N THR A 106 -10.53 -42.12 18.10
CA THR A 106 -9.16 -41.62 18.34
C THR A 106 -8.87 -40.40 17.46
N GLN A 107 -7.81 -39.66 17.77
CA GLN A 107 -7.42 -38.50 16.97
C GLN A 107 -7.14 -38.88 15.51
N ASP A 108 -6.39 -39.96 15.30
CA ASP A 108 -6.03 -40.45 13.96
C ASP A 108 -7.24 -40.96 13.19
N GLU A 109 -8.19 -41.62 13.86
CA GLU A 109 -9.44 -42.05 13.22
C GLU A 109 -10.32 -40.87 12.80
N PHE A 110 -10.45 -39.84 13.65
CA PHE A 110 -11.22 -38.65 13.32
C PHE A 110 -10.60 -37.92 12.11
N ILE A 111 -9.29 -37.64 12.19
CA ILE A 111 -8.56 -36.99 11.11
C ILE A 111 -8.60 -37.83 9.83
N GLY A 112 -8.33 -39.12 9.93
CA GLY A 112 -8.33 -40.03 8.78
C GLY A 112 -9.70 -40.14 8.11
N GLN A 113 -10.80 -40.06 8.86
CA GLN A 113 -12.14 -40.14 8.30
C GLN A 113 -12.57 -38.85 7.59
N PHE A 114 -12.29 -37.68 8.17
CA PHE A 114 -12.84 -36.42 7.67
C PHE A 114 -11.86 -35.57 6.87
N ALA A 115 -10.54 -35.75 7.07
CA ALA A 115 -9.48 -34.96 6.46
C ALA A 115 -8.60 -35.71 5.44
N ALA A 116 -8.95 -36.96 5.09
CA ALA A 116 -8.28 -37.71 4.02
C ALA A 116 -8.36 -36.98 2.67
N PRO A 117 -7.56 -37.35 1.66
CA PRO A 117 -7.70 -36.82 0.31
C PRO A 117 -9.14 -36.95 -0.21
N GLY A 118 -9.79 -35.83 -0.54
CA GLY A 118 -11.22 -35.76 -0.90
C GLY A 118 -12.18 -35.58 0.28
N GLY A 119 -11.66 -35.53 1.50
CA GLY A 119 -12.39 -35.24 2.73
C GLY A 119 -12.88 -33.79 2.81
N ALA A 120 -13.87 -33.56 3.68
CA ALA A 120 -14.57 -32.28 3.78
C ALA A 120 -13.83 -31.22 4.60
N ILE A 121 -12.74 -31.61 5.30
CA ILE A 121 -11.90 -30.70 6.09
C ILE A 121 -10.45 -30.76 5.66
N ARG A 122 -9.79 -29.61 5.74
CA ARG A 122 -8.35 -29.48 5.55
C ARG A 122 -7.67 -29.44 6.90
N VAL A 123 -6.64 -30.26 7.05
CA VAL A 123 -5.80 -30.29 8.25
C VAL A 123 -4.61 -29.34 8.07
N VAL A 124 -4.45 -28.45 9.04
CA VAL A 124 -3.32 -27.53 9.09
C VAL A 124 -2.55 -27.75 10.37
N LYS A 125 -1.31 -28.23 10.24
CA LYS A 125 -0.37 -28.34 11.34
C LYS A 125 0.26 -26.98 11.56
N VAL A 126 0.11 -26.45 12.76
CA VAL A 126 0.53 -25.10 13.13
C VAL A 126 1.49 -25.20 14.31
N HIS A 127 2.73 -24.79 14.10
CA HIS A 127 3.64 -24.45 15.19
C HIS A 127 3.51 -22.95 15.47
N LYS A 128 3.31 -22.58 16.73
CA LYS A 128 3.08 -21.19 17.13
C LYS A 128 3.94 -20.81 18.32
N ARG A 129 4.76 -19.78 18.16
CA ARG A 129 5.49 -19.11 19.25
C ARG A 129 4.88 -17.75 19.52
N ARG A 130 4.47 -17.49 20.75
CA ARG A 130 3.68 -16.31 21.11
C ARG A 130 4.30 -15.54 22.26
N THR A 131 4.46 -14.24 22.08
CA THR A 131 4.78 -13.32 23.15
C THR A 131 3.52 -12.54 23.52
N ARG A 132 3.15 -12.56 24.81
CA ARG A 132 1.96 -11.89 25.32
C ARG A 132 2.29 -10.58 26.01
N TYR A 133 1.35 -9.66 25.94
CA TYR A 133 1.42 -8.32 26.52
C TYR A 133 0.06 -7.92 27.08
N THR A 134 0.06 -6.85 27.88
CA THR A 134 -1.16 -6.16 28.30
C THR A 134 -1.17 -4.77 27.69
N VAL A 135 -2.22 -4.42 26.95
CA VAL A 135 -2.37 -3.10 26.28
C VAL A 135 -3.75 -2.56 26.63
N GLY A 136 -3.80 -1.42 27.32
CA GLY A 136 -5.08 -0.81 27.73
C GLY A 136 -6.01 -1.75 28.53
N GLY A 137 -5.45 -2.68 29.30
CA GLY A 137 -6.21 -3.72 30.04
C GLY A 137 -6.63 -4.93 29.20
N CYS A 138 -6.39 -4.92 27.88
CA CYS A 138 -6.65 -6.03 26.99
C CYS A 138 -5.44 -6.97 26.90
N THR A 139 -5.70 -8.25 26.62
CA THR A 139 -4.62 -9.20 26.30
C THR A 139 -4.20 -8.97 24.85
N ALA A 140 -2.91 -8.72 24.63
CA ALA A 140 -2.35 -8.64 23.29
C ALA A 140 -1.34 -9.78 23.09
N GLU A 141 -1.25 -10.33 21.87
CA GLU A 141 -0.23 -11.31 21.51
C GLU A 141 0.41 -10.98 20.16
N LEU A 142 1.74 -11.12 20.08
CA LEU A 142 2.49 -11.16 18.84
C LEU A 142 3.00 -12.59 18.65
N SER A 143 2.67 -13.20 17.52
CA SER A 143 2.92 -14.61 17.28
C SER A 143 3.69 -14.85 15.99
N GLU A 144 4.71 -15.68 16.05
CA GLU A 144 5.35 -16.33 14.91
C GLU A 144 4.61 -17.65 14.65
N VAL A 145 4.21 -17.87 13.39
CA VAL A 145 3.34 -18.98 12.99
C VAL A 145 3.97 -19.72 11.82
N VAL A 146 4.11 -21.03 11.96
CA VAL A 146 4.47 -21.93 10.85
C VAL A 146 3.30 -22.87 10.60
N ALA A 147 2.62 -22.72 9.47
CA ALA A 147 1.45 -23.51 9.08
C ALA A 147 1.77 -24.33 7.83
N ASN A 148 1.81 -25.66 7.96
CA ASN A 148 2.19 -26.58 6.86
C ASN A 148 3.49 -26.14 6.12
N GLY A 149 4.49 -25.66 6.87
CA GLY A 149 5.77 -25.18 6.33
C GLY A 149 5.77 -23.73 5.85
N LYS A 150 4.62 -23.06 5.77
CA LYS A 150 4.52 -21.63 5.43
C LYS A 150 4.61 -20.76 6.66
N THR A 151 5.41 -19.70 6.61
CA THR A 151 5.62 -18.80 7.73
C THR A 151 4.76 -17.54 7.62
N THR A 152 4.24 -17.09 8.75
CA THR A 152 3.56 -15.80 8.89
C THR A 152 3.71 -15.28 10.31
N ARG A 153 3.27 -14.06 10.56
CA ARG A 153 3.09 -13.51 11.90
C ARG A 153 1.65 -13.09 12.08
N THR A 154 1.20 -13.15 13.33
CA THR A 154 -0.10 -12.59 13.71
C THR A 154 0.05 -11.66 14.90
N ILE A 155 -0.70 -10.58 14.92
CA ILE A 155 -0.92 -9.76 16.10
C ILE A 155 -2.39 -9.85 16.47
N ALA A 156 -2.68 -10.01 17.76
CA ALA A 156 -4.04 -10.11 18.24
C ALA A 156 -4.24 -9.28 19.50
N VAL A 157 -5.47 -8.79 19.70
CA VAL A 157 -5.95 -8.12 20.90
C VAL A 157 -7.30 -8.73 21.26
N GLU A 158 -7.46 -9.17 22.51
CA GLU A 158 -8.71 -9.77 22.99
C GLU A 158 -9.11 -9.27 24.39
N SER A 159 -10.41 -9.09 24.59
CA SER A 159 -11.03 -8.70 25.86
C SER A 159 -12.53 -9.01 25.86
N GLU A 160 -13.16 -8.94 27.03
CA GLU A 160 -14.62 -8.99 27.17
C GLU A 160 -15.26 -7.65 26.79
N ASP A 161 -14.48 -6.57 26.86
CA ASP A 161 -14.87 -5.21 26.47
C ASP A 161 -14.44 -4.89 25.03
N ALA A 162 -15.41 -4.80 24.11
CA ALA A 162 -15.18 -4.45 22.71
C ALA A 162 -14.54 -3.06 22.53
N GLU A 163 -14.97 -2.07 23.32
CA GLU A 163 -14.43 -0.71 23.22
C GLU A 163 -12.97 -0.68 23.67
N GLY A 164 -12.65 -1.44 24.71
CA GLY A 164 -11.29 -1.69 25.17
C GLY A 164 -10.41 -2.29 24.06
N VAL A 165 -10.90 -3.32 23.36
CA VAL A 165 -10.17 -3.92 22.22
C VAL A 165 -9.89 -2.87 21.16
N MET A 166 -10.90 -2.09 20.73
CA MET A 166 -10.70 -1.06 19.70
C MET A 166 -9.76 0.06 20.16
N ARG A 167 -9.75 0.40 21.45
CA ARG A 167 -8.80 1.36 22.02
C ARG A 167 -7.37 0.85 21.92
N ALA A 168 -7.14 -0.41 22.30
CA ALA A 168 -5.82 -1.06 22.18
C ALA A 168 -5.39 -1.25 20.72
N VAL A 169 -6.31 -1.58 19.80
CA VAL A 169 -6.05 -1.63 18.35
C VAL A 169 -5.58 -0.27 17.82
N ARG A 170 -6.24 0.82 18.22
CA ARG A 170 -5.83 2.19 17.87
C ARG A 170 -4.49 2.56 18.47
N GLU A 171 -4.27 2.25 19.75
CA GLU A 171 -3.00 2.50 20.46
C GLU A 171 -1.83 1.79 19.77
N LEU A 172 -2.03 0.53 19.37
CA LEU A 172 -1.04 -0.24 18.62
C LEU A 172 -0.88 0.23 17.16
N GLY A 173 -1.78 1.06 16.63
CA GLY A 173 -1.73 1.53 15.24
C GLY A 173 -2.19 0.48 14.23
N LEU A 174 -3.07 -0.44 14.64
CA LEU A 174 -3.57 -1.53 13.81
C LEU A 174 -4.79 -1.16 12.96
N GLY A 175 -5.29 0.08 13.03
CA GLY A 175 -6.52 0.49 12.33
C GLY A 175 -6.46 0.43 10.80
N GLY A 176 -5.26 0.38 10.21
CA GLY A 176 -5.07 0.12 8.78
C GLY A 176 -5.13 -1.37 8.41
N TYR A 177 -5.13 -2.28 9.37
CA TYR A 177 -5.13 -3.73 9.12
C TYR A 177 -6.55 -4.29 9.12
N THR A 178 -6.71 -5.46 8.49
CA THR A 178 -7.97 -6.18 8.48
C THR A 178 -8.04 -7.15 9.66
N ASN A 179 -9.18 -7.15 10.36
CA ASN A 179 -9.50 -8.20 11.33
C ASN A 179 -9.82 -9.50 10.58
N THR A 180 -9.09 -10.57 10.87
CA THR A 180 -9.21 -11.87 10.22
C THR A 180 -9.13 -12.97 11.26
N SER A 181 -10.19 -13.77 11.36
CA SER A 181 -10.20 -14.96 12.21
C SER A 181 -9.02 -15.89 11.91
N TYR A 182 -8.54 -16.59 12.93
CA TYR A 182 -7.41 -17.52 12.77
C TYR A 182 -7.67 -18.58 11.67
N PRO A 183 -8.84 -19.25 11.60
CA PRO A 183 -9.13 -20.21 10.54
C PRO A 183 -9.10 -19.60 9.14
N ARG A 184 -9.65 -18.39 8.96
CA ARG A 184 -9.64 -17.69 7.67
C ARG A 184 -8.24 -17.32 7.23
N GLY A 185 -7.43 -16.80 8.15
CA GLY A 185 -6.04 -16.43 7.85
C GLY A 185 -5.16 -17.64 7.55
N LEU A 186 -5.36 -18.77 8.24
CA LEU A 186 -4.70 -20.03 7.92
C LEU A 186 -5.11 -20.56 6.54
N ALA A 187 -6.40 -20.56 6.22
CA ALA A 187 -6.91 -20.96 4.90
C ALA A 187 -6.23 -20.16 3.78
N ALA A 188 -6.27 -18.83 3.86
CA ALA A 188 -5.66 -17.95 2.87
C ALA A 188 -4.14 -18.19 2.73
N LEU A 189 -3.45 -18.46 3.85
CA LEU A 189 -2.01 -18.76 3.84
C LEU A 189 -1.70 -20.09 3.13
N ILE A 190 -2.45 -21.16 3.43
CA ILE A 190 -2.20 -22.48 2.83
C ILE A 190 -2.63 -22.53 1.36
N ASP A 191 -3.65 -21.76 0.98
CA ASP A 191 -4.21 -21.71 -0.38
C ASP A 191 -3.41 -20.83 -1.33
N ASP A 192 -2.32 -20.20 -0.85
CA ASP A 192 -1.50 -19.30 -1.66
C ASP A 192 -2.33 -18.16 -2.26
N GLU A 193 -3.36 -17.72 -1.53
CA GLU A 193 -4.22 -16.65 -1.99
C GLU A 193 -3.40 -15.35 -2.16
N PRO A 194 -3.50 -14.68 -3.32
CA PRO A 194 -2.83 -13.41 -3.55
C PRO A 194 -3.24 -12.40 -2.48
N VAL A 195 -2.24 -11.72 -1.92
CA VAL A 195 -2.49 -10.78 -0.82
C VAL A 195 -2.53 -9.37 -1.37
N ARG A 196 -3.59 -8.64 -1.01
CA ARG A 196 -3.76 -7.24 -1.42
C ARG A 196 -3.40 -6.29 -0.29
N TYR A 197 -2.70 -5.22 -0.64
CA TYR A 197 -2.37 -4.12 0.24
C TYR A 197 -2.77 -2.81 -0.44
N ALA A 198 -3.12 -1.81 0.36
CA ALA A 198 -3.44 -0.49 -0.17
C ALA A 198 -2.51 0.59 0.36
N VAL A 199 -2.34 1.63 -0.46
CA VAL A 199 -1.63 2.84 -0.10
C VAL A 199 -2.50 4.05 -0.36
N ILE A 200 -2.56 4.96 0.62
CA ILE A 200 -3.17 6.28 0.53
C ILE A 200 -2.06 7.33 0.61
N ASP A 201 -1.91 8.14 -0.43
CA ASP A 201 -0.99 9.28 -0.50
C ASP A 201 -1.80 10.57 -0.37
N ALA A 202 -1.78 11.17 0.82
CA ALA A 202 -2.47 12.41 1.15
C ALA A 202 -1.62 13.63 0.78
N GLY A 203 -1.72 14.02 -0.50
CA GLY A 203 -1.07 15.21 -1.04
C GLY A 203 -1.84 16.52 -0.79
N THR A 204 -1.17 17.64 -1.07
CA THR A 204 -1.75 18.99 -0.91
C THR A 204 -2.95 19.25 -1.81
N ASN A 205 -2.96 18.70 -3.04
CA ASN A 205 -4.01 18.96 -4.03
C ASN A 205 -4.98 17.77 -4.22
N SER A 206 -4.46 16.56 -4.06
CA SER A 206 -5.17 15.32 -4.37
C SER A 206 -4.77 14.21 -3.40
N ILE A 207 -5.70 13.30 -3.13
CA ILE A 207 -5.43 12.04 -2.43
C ILE A 207 -5.31 10.94 -3.48
N LYS A 208 -4.18 10.22 -3.50
CA LYS A 208 -4.00 9.07 -4.39
C LYS A 208 -4.27 7.78 -3.64
N PHE A 209 -4.89 6.82 -4.32
CA PHE A 209 -5.24 5.52 -3.80
C PHE A 209 -4.73 4.43 -4.73
N HIS A 210 -3.99 3.49 -4.17
CA HIS A 210 -3.43 2.36 -4.91
C HIS A 210 -3.71 1.06 -4.16
N ILE A 211 -4.19 0.04 -4.86
CA ILE A 211 -4.25 -1.33 -4.35
C ILE A 211 -3.29 -2.19 -5.18
N GLY A 212 -2.29 -2.75 -4.51
CA GLY A 212 -1.37 -3.72 -5.09
C GLY A 212 -1.69 -5.12 -4.59
N GLU A 213 -1.68 -6.09 -5.49
CA GLU A 213 -1.77 -7.52 -5.19
C GLU A 213 -0.39 -8.15 -5.40
N HIS A 214 0.07 -8.89 -4.40
CA HIS A 214 1.33 -9.61 -4.44
C HIS A 214 1.06 -11.10 -4.59
N ASP A 215 1.60 -11.72 -5.64
CA ASP A 215 1.51 -13.17 -5.86
C ASP A 215 2.45 -13.95 -4.93
N THR A 216 2.44 -15.29 -4.98
CA THR A 216 3.36 -16.10 -4.17
C THR A 216 4.83 -15.95 -4.57
N GLY A 217 5.10 -15.45 -5.77
CA GLY A 217 6.43 -15.33 -6.36
C GLY A 217 7.14 -14.00 -6.07
N GLY A 218 6.52 -13.07 -5.35
CA GLY A 218 7.16 -11.78 -5.07
C GLY A 218 6.60 -10.61 -5.88
N LYS A 219 5.76 -10.87 -6.89
CA LYS A 219 5.47 -9.90 -7.94
C LYS A 219 4.21 -9.10 -7.63
N TRP A 220 4.34 -7.79 -7.77
CA TRP A 220 3.23 -6.86 -7.63
C TRP A 220 2.43 -6.69 -8.92
N ARG A 221 1.11 -6.73 -8.78
CA ARG A 221 0.11 -6.38 -9.79
C ARG A 221 -0.77 -5.25 -9.27
N THR A 222 -0.97 -4.21 -10.08
CA THR A 222 -1.91 -3.13 -9.77
C THR A 222 -3.35 -3.62 -9.91
N VAL A 223 -4.17 -3.46 -8.87
CA VAL A 223 -5.62 -3.75 -8.89
C VAL A 223 -6.42 -2.46 -9.03
N VAL A 224 -6.02 -1.41 -8.30
CA VAL A 224 -6.61 -0.08 -8.37
C VAL A 224 -5.48 0.95 -8.38
N ASP A 225 -5.58 1.96 -9.23
CA ASP A 225 -4.75 3.16 -9.16
C ASP A 225 -5.57 4.37 -9.60
N ARG A 226 -5.89 5.25 -8.66
CA ARG A 226 -6.71 6.45 -8.90
C ARG A 226 -6.29 7.60 -8.01
N ALA A 227 -6.71 8.81 -8.40
CA ALA A 227 -6.55 10.01 -7.59
C ALA A 227 -7.88 10.76 -7.48
N GLU A 228 -8.11 11.37 -6.33
CA GLU A 228 -9.29 12.17 -6.03
C GLU A 228 -8.87 13.58 -5.62
N LEU A 229 -9.54 14.58 -6.20
CA LEU A 229 -9.16 15.99 -6.03
C LEU A 229 -9.84 16.58 -4.78
N THR A 230 -9.17 16.56 -3.63
CA THR A 230 -9.73 17.06 -2.37
C THR A 230 -9.28 18.47 -2.02
N ARG A 231 -8.17 18.93 -2.61
CA ARG A 231 -7.53 20.24 -2.34
C ARG A 231 -7.29 20.48 -0.85
N LEU A 232 -6.60 19.54 -0.19
CA LEU A 232 -6.31 19.60 1.25
C LEU A 232 -5.58 20.90 1.68
N GLY A 233 -4.69 21.42 0.83
CA GLY A 233 -3.96 22.67 1.07
C GLY A 233 -4.67 23.93 0.58
N GLU A 234 -5.96 23.88 0.27
CA GLU A 234 -6.75 25.07 -0.04
C GLU A 234 -6.65 26.09 1.12
N GLY A 235 -6.30 27.34 0.80
CA GLY A 235 -6.14 28.41 1.79
C GLY A 235 -4.86 28.34 2.65
N LEU A 236 -4.10 27.24 2.58
CA LEU A 236 -2.97 26.98 3.47
C LEU A 236 -1.85 28.02 3.39
N ALA A 237 -1.52 28.51 2.19
CA ALA A 237 -0.48 29.53 1.99
C ALA A 237 -0.85 30.88 2.64
N GLN A 238 -2.15 31.19 2.77
CA GLN A 238 -2.63 32.46 3.30
C GLN A 238 -2.95 32.36 4.79
N GLN A 239 -3.51 31.23 5.23
CA GLN A 239 -4.05 31.05 6.58
C GLN A 239 -3.10 30.27 7.50
N GLY A 240 -2.12 29.55 6.94
CA GLY A 240 -1.20 28.70 7.70
C GLY A 240 -1.83 27.43 8.30
N VAL A 241 -3.13 27.21 8.05
CA VAL A 241 -3.91 26.08 8.56
C VAL A 241 -4.69 25.41 7.43
N ILE A 242 -5.00 24.13 7.62
CA ILE A 242 -5.97 23.40 6.79
C ILE A 242 -7.36 23.76 7.29
N ILE A 243 -8.20 24.25 6.39
CA ILE A 243 -9.58 24.65 6.69
C ILE A 243 -10.51 23.43 6.84
N ASP A 244 -11.56 23.59 7.65
CA ASP A 244 -12.53 22.52 7.95
C ASP A 244 -13.14 21.91 6.67
N ALA A 245 -13.50 22.75 5.70
CA ALA A 245 -14.06 22.27 4.43
C ALA A 245 -13.10 21.35 3.66
N ALA A 246 -11.78 21.57 3.76
CA ALA A 246 -10.77 20.74 3.11
C ALA A 246 -10.51 19.44 3.88
N LEU A 247 -10.55 19.50 5.21
CA LEU A 247 -10.54 18.33 6.10
C LEU A 247 -11.75 17.43 5.83
N GLU A 248 -12.96 17.98 5.79
CA GLU A 248 -14.20 17.22 5.57
C GLU A 248 -14.19 16.46 4.25
N ARG A 249 -13.82 17.13 3.14
CA ARG A 249 -13.71 16.47 1.83
C ARG A 249 -12.65 15.37 1.84
N THR A 250 -11.51 15.62 2.47
CA THR A 250 -10.39 14.66 2.51
C THR A 250 -10.74 13.44 3.35
N ALA A 251 -11.36 13.63 4.51
CA ALA A 251 -11.80 12.53 5.35
C ALA A 251 -12.88 11.68 4.67
N ALA A 252 -13.83 12.30 3.96
CA ALA A 252 -14.83 11.59 3.18
C ALA A 252 -14.20 10.76 2.04
N ALA A 253 -13.24 11.32 1.30
CA ALA A 253 -12.51 10.61 0.25
C ALA A 253 -11.75 9.39 0.82
N ILE A 254 -11.03 9.57 1.94
CA ILE A 254 -10.28 8.49 2.59
C ILE A 254 -11.23 7.43 3.14
N ALA A 255 -12.38 7.80 3.72
CA ALA A 255 -13.40 6.84 4.16
C ALA A 255 -13.89 5.97 2.99
N GLY A 256 -14.19 6.59 1.83
CA GLY A 256 -14.56 5.85 0.62
C GLY A 256 -13.47 4.91 0.11
N MET A 257 -12.20 5.32 0.20
CA MET A 257 -11.03 4.48 -0.13
C MET A 257 -10.88 3.30 0.83
N VAL A 258 -11.14 3.49 2.13
CA VAL A 258 -11.14 2.41 3.13
C VAL A 258 -12.24 1.40 2.83
N ASP A 259 -13.45 1.85 2.50
CA ASP A 259 -14.55 0.96 2.14
C ASP A 259 -14.29 0.21 0.83
N GLU A 260 -13.63 0.85 -0.13
CA GLU A 260 -13.13 0.19 -1.33
C GLU A 260 -12.07 -0.86 -1.02
N ALA A 261 -11.08 -0.54 -0.18
CA ALA A 261 -10.06 -1.49 0.26
C ALA A 261 -10.69 -2.73 0.93
N LYS A 262 -11.68 -2.53 1.81
CA LYS A 262 -12.46 -3.61 2.44
C LYS A 262 -13.15 -4.50 1.40
N ARG A 263 -13.85 -3.92 0.42
CA ARG A 263 -14.51 -4.67 -0.66
C ARG A 263 -13.53 -5.45 -1.53
N HIS A 264 -12.31 -4.96 -1.70
CA HIS A 264 -11.25 -5.65 -2.42
C HIS A 264 -10.51 -6.71 -1.60
N GLY A 265 -10.83 -6.88 -0.31
CA GLY A 265 -10.15 -7.83 0.57
C GLY A 265 -8.71 -7.43 0.89
N VAL A 266 -8.43 -6.12 0.94
CA VAL A 266 -7.12 -5.60 1.34
C VAL A 266 -6.79 -6.07 2.77
N ARG A 267 -5.57 -6.54 2.98
CA ARG A 267 -5.06 -7.01 4.28
C ARG A 267 -4.60 -5.87 5.17
N ALA A 268 -3.97 -4.86 4.59
CA ALA A 268 -3.53 -3.68 5.31
C ALA A 268 -3.43 -2.45 4.39
N ILE A 269 -3.64 -1.28 4.97
CA ILE A 269 -3.56 0.04 4.37
C ILE A 269 -2.41 0.80 5.03
N ALA A 270 -1.47 1.31 4.22
CA ALA A 270 -0.52 2.32 4.65
C ALA A 270 -0.98 3.69 4.14
N ALA A 271 -1.03 4.70 5.00
CA ALA A 271 -1.36 6.06 4.59
C ALA A 271 -0.22 7.01 4.95
N VAL A 272 0.18 7.83 4.00
CA VAL A 272 1.23 8.85 4.18
C VAL A 272 0.71 10.23 3.83
N GLY A 273 1.20 11.25 4.53
CA GLY A 273 0.88 12.66 4.33
C GLY A 273 2.13 13.44 3.95
N THR A 274 2.03 14.32 2.96
CA THR A 274 3.18 15.06 2.42
C THR A 274 3.14 16.55 2.80
N ALA A 275 3.57 17.43 1.89
CA ALA A 275 3.86 18.83 2.17
C ALA A 275 2.71 19.58 2.87
N GLY A 276 1.46 19.41 2.43
CA GLY A 276 0.32 20.13 3.00
C GLY A 276 0.12 19.85 4.50
N LEU A 277 0.20 18.59 4.92
CA LEU A 277 0.06 18.22 6.33
C LEU A 277 1.29 18.61 7.16
N ARG A 278 2.48 18.63 6.54
CA ARG A 278 3.73 18.99 7.21
C ARG A 278 3.82 20.49 7.54
N ILE A 279 3.35 21.36 6.66
CA ILE A 279 3.48 22.83 6.83
C ILE A 279 2.31 23.45 7.61
N ALA A 280 1.15 22.77 7.68
CA ALA A 280 -0.02 23.29 8.37
C ALA A 280 0.19 23.29 9.89
N ALA A 281 -0.08 24.43 10.53
CA ALA A 281 0.04 24.56 11.98
C ALA A 281 -0.91 23.59 12.74
N ASN A 282 -2.04 23.24 12.13
CA ASN A 282 -3.01 22.26 12.65
C ASN A 282 -2.87 20.85 12.02
N GLY A 283 -1.76 20.53 11.36
CA GLY A 283 -1.58 19.25 10.65
C GLY A 283 -1.81 18.02 11.53
N ASN A 284 -1.29 18.01 12.77
CA ASN A 284 -1.51 16.91 13.72
C ASN A 284 -2.99 16.74 14.11
N GLN A 285 -3.73 17.84 14.24
CA GLN A 285 -5.17 17.80 14.55
C GLN A 285 -5.96 17.23 13.37
N VAL A 286 -5.58 17.59 12.14
CA VAL A 286 -6.17 17.05 10.90
C VAL A 286 -5.93 15.54 10.81
N VAL A 287 -4.70 15.08 11.07
CA VAL A 287 -4.38 13.64 11.09
C VAL A 287 -5.22 12.90 12.13
N ALA A 288 -5.32 13.43 13.35
CA ALA A 288 -6.13 12.83 14.40
C ALA A 288 -7.62 12.78 14.03
N ALA A 289 -8.16 13.84 13.43
CA ALA A 289 -9.55 13.90 12.98
C ALA A 289 -9.83 12.87 11.86
N ILE A 290 -8.93 12.73 10.90
CA ILE A 290 -9.04 11.71 9.83
C ILE A 290 -8.99 10.31 10.44
N GLN A 291 -8.05 10.05 11.35
CA GLN A 291 -7.93 8.74 12.00
C GLN A 291 -9.19 8.38 12.80
N ALA A 292 -9.76 9.33 13.56
CA ALA A 292 -10.98 9.11 14.32
C ALA A 292 -12.18 8.74 13.43
N ARG A 293 -12.23 9.26 12.20
CA ARG A 293 -13.34 9.03 11.26
C ARG A 293 -13.16 7.81 10.35
N THR A 294 -11.92 7.46 10.06
CA THR A 294 -11.60 6.46 9.01
C THR A 294 -10.90 5.22 9.57
N GLY A 295 -10.41 5.26 10.80
CA GLY A 295 -9.57 4.22 11.39
C GLY A 295 -8.13 4.22 10.88
N VAL A 296 -7.83 4.95 9.80
CA VAL A 296 -6.51 4.97 9.17
C VAL A 296 -5.65 6.08 9.76
N HIS A 297 -4.48 5.71 10.25
CA HIS A 297 -3.47 6.66 10.67
C HIS A 297 -2.63 7.12 9.47
N ILE A 298 -2.53 8.44 9.28
CA ILE A 298 -1.67 9.04 8.26
C ILE A 298 -0.30 9.35 8.89
N GLU A 299 0.74 8.70 8.39
CA GLU A 299 2.12 9.01 8.71
C GLU A 299 2.57 10.27 7.94
N VAL A 300 2.83 11.39 8.63
CA VAL A 300 3.35 12.59 7.97
C VAL A 300 4.85 12.41 7.73
N ILE A 301 5.24 12.23 6.47
CA ILE A 301 6.63 11.96 6.11
C ILE A 301 7.41 13.25 5.82
N SER A 302 8.72 13.20 6.07
CA SER A 302 9.63 14.26 5.65
C SER A 302 9.69 14.32 4.12
N GLY A 303 10.15 15.45 3.59
CA GLY A 303 10.40 15.50 2.15
C GLY A 303 11.45 14.48 1.75
N GLU A 304 12.47 14.27 2.60
CA GLU A 304 13.58 13.34 2.38
C GLU A 304 13.05 11.94 2.16
N GLU A 305 12.13 11.53 3.03
CA GLU A 305 11.52 10.22 2.98
C GLU A 305 10.60 10.07 1.76
N GLU A 306 9.83 11.11 1.42
CA GLU A 306 9.02 11.13 0.20
C GLU A 306 9.88 10.89 -1.06
N ALA A 307 11.01 11.59 -1.16
CA ALA A 307 11.95 11.46 -2.27
C ALA A 307 12.64 10.10 -2.29
N ARG A 308 13.07 9.58 -1.12
CA ARG A 308 13.69 8.27 -0.99
C ARG A 308 12.75 7.15 -1.41
N LEU A 309 11.50 7.18 -0.94
CA LEU A 309 10.48 6.18 -1.29
C LEU A 309 10.17 6.21 -2.79
N ALA A 310 10.03 7.39 -3.39
CA ALA A 310 9.83 7.52 -4.83
C ALA A 310 11.04 6.98 -5.64
N TYR A 311 12.26 7.26 -5.17
CA TYR A 311 13.50 6.78 -5.79
C TYR A 311 13.61 5.25 -5.74
N VAL A 312 13.38 4.64 -4.57
CA VAL A 312 13.38 3.17 -4.41
C VAL A 312 12.29 2.53 -5.28
N ALA A 313 11.11 3.15 -5.36
CA ALA A 313 10.01 2.66 -6.20
C ALA A 313 10.37 2.63 -7.69
N ALA A 314 10.97 3.72 -8.19
CA ALA A 314 11.41 3.84 -9.57
C ALA A 314 12.49 2.80 -9.88
N ARG A 315 13.47 2.65 -8.98
CA ARG A 315 14.58 1.72 -9.11
C ARG A 315 14.12 0.26 -9.19
N ALA A 316 13.34 -0.17 -8.20
CA ALA A 316 12.78 -1.53 -8.15
C ALA A 316 11.82 -1.79 -9.32
N GLY A 317 11.03 -0.78 -9.69
CA GLY A 317 10.07 -0.89 -10.80
C GLY A 317 10.69 -0.98 -12.19
N LEU A 318 11.98 -0.70 -12.32
CA LEU A 318 12.73 -0.70 -13.58
C LEU A 318 13.88 -1.71 -13.59
N GLY A 319 14.06 -2.51 -12.53
CA GLY A 319 15.15 -3.49 -12.42
C GLY A 319 16.55 -2.88 -12.43
N LEU A 320 16.68 -1.68 -11.85
CA LEU A 320 17.94 -0.93 -11.82
C LEU A 320 18.71 -1.24 -10.53
N ASP A 321 19.24 -2.45 -10.39
CA ASP A 321 19.69 -2.97 -9.09
C ASP A 321 21.03 -2.39 -8.57
N GLN A 322 21.89 -1.89 -9.46
CA GLN A 322 23.22 -1.36 -9.12
C GLN A 322 23.54 -0.05 -9.88
N GLY A 323 24.41 0.78 -9.31
CA GLY A 323 24.96 1.98 -9.95
C GLY A 323 24.21 3.27 -9.65
N SER A 324 24.68 4.34 -10.30
CA SER A 324 24.18 5.70 -10.13
C SER A 324 22.86 5.92 -10.88
N LEU A 325 21.90 6.52 -10.19
CA LEU A 325 20.58 6.82 -10.75
C LEU A 325 20.22 8.27 -10.44
N VAL A 326 19.73 8.97 -11.46
CA VAL A 326 19.03 10.23 -11.30
C VAL A 326 17.57 10.03 -11.64
N VAL A 327 16.71 10.33 -10.69
CA VAL A 327 15.26 10.42 -10.89
C VAL A 327 14.89 11.89 -10.93
N PHE A 328 14.15 12.32 -11.95
CA PHE A 328 13.56 13.65 -11.98
C PHE A 328 12.07 13.60 -12.25
N ASP A 329 11.32 14.47 -11.56
CA ASP A 329 9.89 14.71 -11.80
C ASP A 329 9.72 16.14 -12.27
N THR A 330 9.13 16.32 -13.45
CA THR A 330 8.87 17.66 -13.99
C THR A 330 7.38 17.98 -13.99
N GLY A 331 7.04 19.01 -13.22
CA GLY A 331 5.69 19.52 -13.04
C GLY A 331 5.44 20.84 -13.76
N GLY A 332 4.28 21.44 -13.46
CA GLY A 332 3.90 22.75 -14.02
C GLY A 332 4.71 23.92 -13.43
N GLY A 333 4.99 23.89 -12.12
CA GLY A 333 5.65 25.00 -11.41
C GLY A 333 7.12 24.77 -11.05
N SER A 334 7.55 23.51 -10.93
CA SER A 334 8.88 23.12 -10.45
C SER A 334 9.29 21.77 -11.02
N SER A 335 10.58 21.46 -10.92
CA SER A 335 11.11 20.12 -11.17
C SER A 335 11.90 19.64 -9.95
N GLN A 336 11.67 18.39 -9.56
CA GLN A 336 12.36 17.74 -8.46
C GLN A 336 13.42 16.79 -9.01
N PHE A 337 14.56 16.72 -8.33
CA PHE A 337 15.66 15.82 -8.66
C PHE A 337 16.06 15.03 -7.42
N THR A 338 16.30 13.74 -7.63
CA THR A 338 16.88 12.83 -6.64
C THR A 338 18.06 12.13 -7.30
N PHE A 339 19.25 12.39 -6.79
CA PHE A 339 20.50 11.73 -7.16
C PHE A 339 20.78 10.65 -6.13
N GLY A 340 21.16 9.47 -6.58
CA GLY A 340 21.51 8.40 -5.68
C GLY A 340 22.42 7.35 -6.30
N HIS A 341 22.93 6.50 -5.44
CA HIS A 341 23.63 5.27 -5.76
C HIS A 341 22.97 4.14 -5.00
N ASP A 342 22.76 3.02 -5.68
CA ASP A 342 22.15 1.88 -5.03
C ASP A 342 20.80 2.23 -4.41
N SER A 343 20.55 1.80 -3.17
CA SER A 343 19.35 2.20 -2.42
C SER A 343 19.49 3.55 -1.71
N SER A 344 20.65 4.20 -1.80
CA SER A 344 20.95 5.46 -1.12
C SER A 344 20.61 6.67 -1.98
N VAL A 345 20.12 7.73 -1.33
CA VAL A 345 19.93 9.05 -1.93
C VAL A 345 21.08 9.95 -1.50
N ASP A 346 21.85 10.44 -2.46
CA ASP A 346 23.04 11.28 -2.24
C ASP A 346 22.67 12.77 -2.12
N ASP A 347 21.77 13.24 -2.98
CA ASP A 347 21.29 14.61 -2.97
C ASP A 347 19.87 14.68 -3.54
N ARG A 348 19.09 15.62 -3.04
CA ARG A 348 17.73 15.86 -3.51
C ARG A 348 17.42 17.34 -3.46
N PHE A 349 16.71 17.83 -4.45
CA PHE A 349 16.29 19.23 -4.45
C PHE A 349 15.16 19.50 -5.43
N SER A 350 14.49 20.63 -5.21
CA SER A 350 13.55 21.22 -6.14
C SER A 350 14.19 22.45 -6.77
N VAL A 351 13.87 22.69 -8.04
CA VAL A 351 14.16 23.94 -8.75
C VAL A 351 12.86 24.51 -9.31
N ASP A 352 12.76 25.84 -9.39
CA ASP A 352 11.58 26.55 -9.92
C ASP A 352 11.52 26.53 -11.45
N VAL A 353 11.79 25.35 -12.02
CA VAL A 353 11.77 25.07 -13.45
C VAL A 353 10.55 24.20 -13.73
N GLY A 354 9.49 24.80 -14.27
CA GLY A 354 8.23 24.09 -14.55
C GLY A 354 7.60 24.52 -15.87
N ALA A 355 6.89 23.59 -16.51
CA ALA A 355 6.37 23.78 -17.86
C ALA A 355 5.45 25.01 -17.99
N ALA A 356 4.57 25.25 -17.02
CA ALA A 356 3.64 26.39 -17.06
C ALA A 356 4.37 27.74 -16.98
N ARG A 357 5.44 27.83 -16.17
CA ARG A 357 6.24 29.05 -16.00
C ARG A 357 6.89 29.47 -17.32
N TYR A 358 7.52 28.54 -18.04
CA TYR A 358 8.17 28.87 -19.32
C TYR A 358 7.16 29.03 -20.45
N THR A 359 6.05 28.29 -20.42
CA THR A 359 4.93 28.55 -21.35
C THR A 359 4.44 29.98 -21.22
N GLU A 360 4.15 30.45 -20.02
CA GLU A 360 3.68 31.83 -19.80
C GLU A 360 4.71 32.87 -20.23
N ARG A 361 5.97 32.70 -19.80
CA ARG A 361 7.06 33.65 -20.04
C ARG A 361 7.43 33.78 -21.53
N TYR A 362 7.38 32.69 -22.29
CA TYR A 362 7.82 32.65 -23.69
C TYR A 362 6.68 32.40 -24.69
N ARG A 363 5.41 32.41 -24.24
CA ARG A 363 4.22 32.12 -25.05
C ARG A 363 4.31 30.79 -25.81
N LEU A 364 4.80 29.75 -25.14
CA LEU A 364 5.03 28.43 -25.76
C LEU A 364 3.74 27.63 -25.99
N ASP A 365 2.58 28.17 -25.61
CA ASP A 365 1.25 27.67 -25.94
C ASP A 365 0.90 27.90 -27.42
N GLY A 366 1.51 28.88 -28.09
CA GLY A 366 1.37 29.13 -29.52
C GLY A 366 2.37 28.36 -30.39
N ALA A 367 2.25 28.52 -31.70
CA ALA A 367 3.33 28.16 -32.63
C ALA A 367 4.48 29.17 -32.50
N VAL A 368 5.71 28.70 -32.35
CA VAL A 368 6.88 29.54 -32.05
C VAL A 368 8.03 29.29 -33.03
N SER A 369 8.79 30.35 -33.31
CA SER A 369 9.99 30.27 -34.14
C SER A 369 11.11 29.51 -33.44
N SER A 370 12.10 29.04 -34.21
CA SER A 370 13.30 28.42 -33.64
C SER A 370 14.08 29.37 -32.73
N GLU A 371 13.95 30.68 -32.94
CA GLU A 371 14.65 31.69 -32.12
C GLU A 371 14.04 31.80 -30.72
N VAL A 372 12.70 31.91 -30.62
CA VAL A 372 12.00 31.91 -29.33
C VAL A 372 12.26 30.62 -28.55
N LEU A 373 12.28 29.48 -29.26
CA LEU A 373 12.60 28.19 -28.66
C LEU A 373 14.02 28.16 -28.09
N ARG A 374 15.00 28.68 -28.85
CA ARG A 374 16.40 28.77 -28.43
C ARG A 374 16.56 29.65 -27.19
N GLU A 375 15.86 30.78 -27.14
CA GLU A 375 15.84 31.66 -25.96
C GLU A 375 15.23 30.97 -24.74
N ALA A 376 14.10 30.29 -24.90
CA ALA A 376 13.44 29.54 -23.83
C ALA A 376 14.35 28.42 -23.29
N MET A 377 14.97 27.63 -24.17
CA MET A 377 15.89 26.56 -23.77
C MET A 377 17.16 27.10 -23.09
N ALA A 378 17.67 28.26 -23.52
CA ALA A 378 18.79 28.93 -22.87
C ALA A 378 18.43 29.35 -21.43
N ALA A 379 17.24 29.91 -21.23
CA ALA A 379 16.76 30.29 -19.90
C ALA A 379 16.52 29.07 -18.99
N ILE A 380 15.88 28.02 -19.51
CA ILE A 380 15.74 26.73 -18.80
C ILE A 380 17.12 26.19 -18.41
N SER A 381 18.11 26.27 -19.31
CA SER A 381 19.47 25.82 -19.03
C SER A 381 20.16 26.65 -17.94
N ALA A 382 19.94 27.96 -17.89
CA ALA A 382 20.47 28.81 -16.82
C ALA A 382 19.86 28.45 -15.46
N ASP A 383 18.54 28.26 -15.42
CA ASP A 383 17.80 27.95 -14.18
C ASP A 383 18.05 26.50 -13.71
N LEU A 384 18.45 25.60 -14.62
CA LEU A 384 18.94 24.25 -14.32
C LEU A 384 20.46 24.18 -14.04
N SER A 385 21.10 25.29 -13.69
CA SER A 385 22.56 25.32 -13.42
C SER A 385 22.99 24.35 -12.30
N ARG A 386 22.15 24.08 -11.30
CA ARG A 386 22.45 23.18 -10.17
C ARG A 386 22.73 21.72 -10.57
N ILE A 387 22.22 21.27 -11.72
CA ILE A 387 22.51 19.93 -12.25
C ILE A 387 23.70 19.92 -13.23
N GLY A 388 24.20 21.08 -13.63
CA GLY A 388 25.32 21.19 -14.54
C GLY A 388 26.63 20.74 -13.89
N GLY A 389 27.48 20.06 -14.66
CA GLY A 389 28.80 19.59 -14.21
C GLY A 389 28.77 18.39 -13.27
N ARG A 390 27.60 17.81 -13.01
CA ARG A 390 27.49 16.54 -12.28
C ARG A 390 28.01 15.36 -13.12
N PRO A 391 28.51 14.29 -12.48
CA PRO A 391 28.86 13.06 -13.18
C PRO A 391 27.69 12.53 -14.01
N VAL A 392 27.99 11.92 -15.16
CA VAL A 392 26.98 11.26 -16.00
C VAL A 392 26.47 10.03 -15.24
N PRO A 393 25.16 9.92 -14.95
CA PRO A 393 24.63 8.77 -14.23
C PRO A 393 24.50 7.54 -15.13
N ASP A 394 24.54 6.35 -14.54
CA ASP A 394 24.35 5.08 -15.24
C ASP A 394 22.92 5.00 -15.79
N ALA A 395 21.93 5.42 -14.99
CA ALA A 395 20.53 5.50 -15.38
C ALA A 395 19.94 6.90 -15.13
N LEU A 396 19.05 7.30 -16.05
CA LEU A 396 18.24 8.51 -15.92
C LEU A 396 16.77 8.09 -16.02
N VAL A 397 16.00 8.41 -14.98
CA VAL A 397 14.57 8.10 -14.91
C VAL A 397 13.77 9.40 -14.85
N ALA A 398 12.77 9.48 -15.71
CA ALA A 398 11.92 10.64 -15.85
C ALA A 398 10.50 10.31 -15.38
N MET A 399 9.89 11.24 -14.66
CA MET A 399 8.53 11.17 -14.14
C MET A 399 7.77 12.45 -14.44
N GLY A 400 6.45 12.41 -14.22
CA GLY A 400 5.59 13.59 -14.29
C GLY A 400 4.73 13.67 -15.55
N GLY A 401 3.83 14.65 -15.54
CA GLY A 401 2.78 14.76 -16.57
C GLY A 401 3.30 15.04 -17.97
N ALA A 402 4.37 15.83 -18.11
CA ALA A 402 4.96 16.09 -19.43
C ALA A 402 5.60 14.83 -20.00
N VAL A 403 6.41 14.14 -19.20
CA VAL A 403 7.10 12.89 -19.58
C VAL A 403 6.09 11.82 -20.03
N THR A 404 5.07 11.56 -19.22
CA THR A 404 4.05 10.55 -19.54
C THR A 404 3.25 10.89 -20.80
N ASN A 405 2.98 12.16 -21.09
CA ASN A 405 2.33 12.58 -22.33
C ASN A 405 3.26 12.46 -23.56
N ILE A 406 4.54 12.83 -23.42
CA ILE A 406 5.55 12.62 -24.47
C ILE A 406 5.65 11.13 -24.81
N THR A 407 5.68 10.25 -23.81
CA THR A 407 5.68 8.80 -23.98
C THR A 407 4.40 8.30 -24.66
N ALA A 408 3.23 8.79 -24.25
CA ALA A 408 1.96 8.41 -24.86
C ALA A 408 1.88 8.84 -26.34
N VAL A 409 2.42 10.00 -26.69
CA VAL A 409 2.53 10.46 -28.09
C VAL A 409 3.50 9.60 -28.90
N ASN A 410 4.64 9.20 -28.32
CA ASN A 410 5.59 8.27 -28.95
C ASN A 410 4.91 6.95 -29.35
N HIS A 411 4.11 6.39 -28.44
CA HIS A 411 3.36 5.14 -28.66
C HIS A 411 2.01 5.32 -29.35
N ARG A 412 1.62 6.57 -29.68
CA ARG A 412 0.31 6.92 -30.27
C ARG A 412 -0.87 6.33 -29.50
N LEU A 413 -0.83 6.42 -28.18
CA LEU A 413 -1.87 5.85 -27.31
C LEU A 413 -3.18 6.65 -27.43
N ALA A 414 -4.21 6.05 -28.02
CA ALA A 414 -5.55 6.67 -28.07
C ALA A 414 -6.17 6.79 -26.66
N THR A 415 -5.89 5.82 -25.80
CA THR A 415 -6.25 5.80 -24.38
C THR A 415 -4.98 5.59 -23.57
N TYR A 416 -4.81 6.36 -22.50
CA TYR A 416 -3.64 6.24 -21.63
C TYR A 416 -3.53 4.82 -21.06
N ASP A 417 -2.36 4.21 -21.19
CA ASP A 417 -2.04 2.90 -20.63
C ASP A 417 -0.73 2.99 -19.83
N ALA A 418 -0.86 2.93 -18.51
CA ALA A 418 0.26 2.99 -17.57
C ALA A 418 1.26 1.85 -17.76
N ALA A 419 0.81 0.68 -18.24
CA ALA A 419 1.68 -0.48 -18.43
C ALA A 419 2.61 -0.30 -19.64
N ILE A 420 2.16 0.44 -20.67
CA ILE A 420 3.01 0.80 -21.82
C ILE A 420 3.96 1.95 -21.43
N VAL A 421 3.48 2.92 -20.66
CA VAL A 421 4.28 4.07 -20.25
C VAL A 421 5.40 3.67 -19.28
N GLN A 422 5.11 2.82 -18.29
CA GLN A 422 6.10 2.33 -17.34
C GLN A 422 7.23 1.58 -18.04
N GLY A 423 8.47 2.03 -17.84
CA GLY A 423 9.65 1.39 -18.41
C GLY A 423 9.94 1.72 -19.88
N SER A 424 9.10 2.54 -20.52
CA SER A 424 9.40 3.06 -21.85
C SER A 424 10.71 3.83 -21.87
N VAL A 425 11.55 3.57 -22.87
CA VAL A 425 12.80 4.31 -23.09
C VAL A 425 12.58 5.31 -24.23
N LEU A 426 12.89 6.57 -23.96
CA LEU A 426 12.88 7.62 -24.98
C LEU A 426 14.29 8.14 -25.16
N ASP A 427 14.70 8.24 -26.42
CA ASP A 427 15.97 8.83 -26.80
C ASP A 427 15.82 10.33 -27.11
N ARG A 428 16.96 10.98 -27.22
CA ARG A 428 17.04 12.41 -27.52
C ARG A 428 16.37 12.75 -28.86
N ALA A 429 16.50 11.90 -29.87
CA ALA A 429 15.97 12.17 -31.20
C ALA A 429 14.44 12.21 -31.19
N GLU A 430 13.81 11.33 -30.41
CA GLU A 430 12.36 11.32 -30.22
C GLU A 430 11.88 12.60 -29.50
N ILE A 431 12.61 13.07 -28.48
CA ILE A 431 12.28 14.34 -27.82
C ILE A 431 12.42 15.52 -28.79
N ASP A 432 13.51 15.58 -29.56
CA ASP A 432 13.75 16.64 -30.56
C ASP A 432 12.64 16.64 -31.64
N ARG A 433 12.22 15.45 -32.12
CA ARG A 433 11.09 15.29 -33.06
C ARG A 433 9.79 15.84 -32.49
N GLN A 434 9.51 15.55 -31.22
CA GLN A 434 8.29 16.05 -30.57
C GLN A 434 8.35 17.56 -30.29
N ILE A 435 9.50 18.12 -29.96
CA ILE A 435 9.69 19.57 -29.85
C ILE A 435 9.37 20.24 -31.19
N ASP A 436 9.84 19.70 -32.32
CA ASP A 436 9.53 20.19 -33.67
C ASP A 436 8.02 20.09 -34.00
N LEU A 437 7.39 18.99 -33.60
CA LEU A 437 5.95 18.79 -33.75
C LEU A 437 5.15 19.83 -32.96
N TYR A 438 5.53 20.08 -31.71
CA TYR A 438 4.79 20.98 -30.82
C TYR A 438 5.02 22.45 -31.18
N ARG A 439 6.26 22.87 -31.47
CA ARG A 439 6.55 24.28 -31.81
C ARG A 439 5.89 24.77 -33.09
N SER A 440 5.55 23.87 -34.00
CA SER A 440 4.88 24.20 -35.28
C SER A 440 3.35 24.33 -35.16
N ARG A 441 2.79 24.18 -33.96
CA ARG A 441 1.34 24.19 -33.68
C ARG A 441 1.04 25.02 -32.44
N ASP A 442 -0.12 25.64 -32.40
CA ASP A 442 -0.68 26.21 -31.18
C ASP A 442 -1.36 25.13 -30.31
N ALA A 443 -1.81 25.52 -29.13
CA ALA A 443 -2.46 24.64 -28.17
C ALA A 443 -3.70 23.94 -28.77
N ASP A 444 -4.53 24.67 -29.52
CA ASP A 444 -5.74 24.13 -30.13
C ASP A 444 -5.42 23.00 -31.10
N ALA A 445 -4.46 23.21 -32.02
CA ALA A 445 -4.01 22.18 -32.95
C ALA A 445 -3.30 21.01 -32.24
N ARG A 446 -2.56 21.27 -31.15
CA ARG A 446 -1.92 20.22 -30.35
C ARG A 446 -2.93 19.30 -29.67
N ARG A 447 -4.12 19.77 -29.30
CA ARG A 447 -5.15 18.92 -28.68
C ARG A 447 -5.62 17.77 -29.59
N ALA A 448 -5.36 17.84 -30.90
CA ALA A 448 -5.65 16.77 -31.86
C ALA A 448 -4.53 15.72 -31.98
N ILE A 449 -3.38 15.89 -31.31
CA ILE A 449 -2.27 14.93 -31.36
C ILE A 449 -2.63 13.69 -30.54
N VAL A 450 -2.64 12.52 -31.19
CA VAL A 450 -2.91 11.23 -30.54
C VAL A 450 -1.88 10.97 -29.43
N GLY A 451 -2.34 10.62 -28.23
CA GLY A 451 -1.50 10.44 -27.04
C GLY A 451 -1.35 11.69 -26.16
N LEU A 452 -1.63 12.88 -26.68
CA LEU A 452 -1.53 14.11 -25.91
C LEU A 452 -2.86 14.43 -25.23
N GLN A 453 -2.87 14.46 -23.90
CA GLN A 453 -4.05 14.86 -23.14
C GLN A 453 -4.41 16.32 -23.45
N PRO A 454 -5.68 16.64 -23.77
CA PRO A 454 -6.07 18.00 -24.16
C PRO A 454 -5.72 19.08 -23.13
N LYS A 455 -5.80 18.75 -21.84
CA LYS A 455 -5.45 19.65 -20.71
C LYS A 455 -3.95 19.95 -20.61
N ARG A 456 -3.10 19.24 -21.36
CA ARG A 456 -1.63 19.40 -21.36
C ARG A 456 -1.10 20.09 -22.61
N ALA A 457 -1.94 20.31 -23.62
CA ALA A 457 -1.53 20.86 -24.92
C ALA A 457 -0.85 22.24 -24.82
N GLU A 458 -1.28 23.09 -23.89
CA GLU A 458 -0.72 24.43 -23.67
C GLU A 458 0.73 24.38 -23.14
N VAL A 459 1.05 23.39 -22.30
CA VAL A 459 2.33 23.34 -21.58
C VAL A 459 3.31 22.30 -22.12
N ILE A 460 2.89 21.43 -23.05
CA ILE A 460 3.69 20.28 -23.47
C ILE A 460 5.01 20.68 -24.15
N LEU A 461 5.04 21.76 -24.93
CA LEU A 461 6.26 22.23 -25.60
C LEU A 461 7.33 22.60 -24.56
N ALA A 462 6.96 23.40 -23.55
CA ALA A 462 7.86 23.77 -22.46
C ALA A 462 8.34 22.52 -21.69
N GLY A 463 7.44 21.58 -21.42
CA GLY A 463 7.79 20.30 -20.78
C GLY A 463 8.83 19.50 -21.57
N ALA A 464 8.67 19.40 -22.88
CA ALA A 464 9.62 18.72 -23.75
C ALA A 464 10.99 19.43 -23.78
N CYS A 465 11.01 20.77 -23.82
CA CYS A 465 12.24 21.55 -23.70
C CYS A 465 12.97 21.31 -22.37
N ILE A 466 12.25 21.27 -21.25
CA ILE A 466 12.83 20.99 -19.93
C ILE A 466 13.48 19.61 -19.92
N VAL A 467 12.77 18.57 -20.35
CA VAL A 467 13.31 17.20 -20.44
C VAL A 467 14.56 17.17 -21.32
N ARG A 468 14.51 17.80 -22.49
CA ARG A 468 15.63 17.86 -23.42
C ARG A 468 16.87 18.53 -22.83
N THR A 469 16.69 19.64 -22.11
CA THR A 469 17.78 20.35 -21.42
C THR A 469 18.34 19.55 -20.25
N ILE A 470 17.51 18.82 -19.50
CA ILE A 470 17.98 17.92 -18.43
C ILE A 470 18.87 16.81 -19.00
N MET A 471 18.43 16.16 -20.08
CA MET A 471 19.22 15.13 -20.78
C MET A 471 20.60 15.67 -21.19
N GLU A 472 20.64 16.89 -21.72
CA GLU A 472 21.88 17.54 -22.14
C GLU A 472 22.84 17.79 -20.98
N LYS A 473 22.34 18.39 -19.89
CA LYS A 473 23.17 18.72 -18.72
C LYS A 473 23.69 17.50 -17.98
N LEU A 474 22.94 16.40 -17.99
CA LEU A 474 23.34 15.13 -17.37
C LEU A 474 24.10 14.21 -18.34
N GLY A 475 24.33 14.64 -19.59
CA GLY A 475 25.10 13.87 -20.58
C GLY A 475 24.43 12.56 -21.03
N LYS A 476 23.10 12.46 -20.98
CA LYS A 476 22.35 11.24 -21.34
C LYS A 476 21.70 11.36 -22.71
N GLN A 477 21.79 10.29 -23.49
CA GLN A 477 21.15 10.18 -24.81
C GLN A 477 19.74 9.58 -24.74
N SER A 478 19.40 8.95 -23.61
CA SER A 478 18.08 8.39 -23.36
C SER A 478 17.75 8.44 -21.87
N PHE A 479 16.46 8.31 -21.57
CA PHE A 479 15.94 8.10 -20.22
C PHE A 479 14.85 7.04 -20.23
N THR A 480 14.62 6.44 -19.08
CA THR A 480 13.52 5.49 -18.85
C THR A 480 12.38 6.19 -18.12
N VAL A 481 11.13 5.91 -18.48
CA VAL A 481 9.96 6.55 -17.87
C VAL A 481 9.48 5.72 -16.68
N SER A 482 9.18 6.39 -15.57
CA SER A 482 8.47 5.79 -14.44
C SER A 482 7.12 6.48 -14.23
N ASP A 483 6.05 5.71 -14.30
CA ASP A 483 4.71 6.07 -13.82
C ASP A 483 4.52 5.70 -12.33
N ARG A 484 5.51 5.02 -11.76
CA ARG A 484 5.58 4.67 -10.34
C ARG A 484 6.23 5.80 -9.54
N GLY A 485 5.51 6.31 -8.53
CA GLY A 485 6.00 7.30 -7.56
C GLY A 485 5.80 6.86 -6.10
N LEU A 486 5.69 7.83 -5.18
CA LEU A 486 5.60 7.63 -3.72
C LEU A 486 4.76 6.43 -3.28
N ARG A 487 3.51 6.32 -3.77
CA ARG A 487 2.58 5.24 -3.38
C ARG A 487 3.11 3.82 -3.64
N HIS A 488 3.88 3.64 -4.71
CA HIS A 488 4.51 2.36 -5.03
C HIS A 488 5.71 2.08 -4.12
N GLY A 489 6.44 3.13 -3.72
CA GLY A 489 7.55 3.02 -2.77
C GLY A 489 7.06 2.64 -1.38
N VAL A 490 6.01 3.30 -0.91
CA VAL A 490 5.33 2.96 0.36
C VAL A 490 4.84 1.52 0.33
N LEU A 491 4.19 1.09 -0.76
CA LEU A 491 3.69 -0.28 -0.91
C LEU A 491 4.83 -1.30 -0.79
N ALA A 492 5.90 -1.09 -1.55
CA ALA A 492 7.06 -1.99 -1.56
C ALA A 492 7.78 -1.99 -0.21
N GLU A 493 7.95 -0.85 0.45
CA GLU A 493 8.69 -0.82 1.70
C GLU A 493 7.89 -1.36 2.89
N ARG A 494 6.61 -1.00 2.98
CA ARG A 494 5.75 -1.41 4.10
C ARG A 494 5.26 -2.85 3.95
N PHE A 495 5.05 -3.31 2.73
CA PHE A 495 4.40 -4.61 2.47
C PHE A 495 5.19 -5.54 1.53
N GLY A 496 6.31 -5.09 0.97
CA GLY A 496 7.22 -5.94 0.19
C GLY A 496 7.95 -6.98 1.04
N THR A 497 8.62 -7.89 0.32
CA THR A 497 9.28 -9.08 0.88
C THR A 497 10.60 -8.79 1.54
#